data_AF-A0A3D8PRC0-F1
#
_entry.id   AF-A0A3D8PRC0-F1
#
_cell.length_a   1.000
_cell.length_b   1.000
_cell.length_c   1.000
_cell.angle_alpha   90.00
_cell.angle_beta   90.00
_cell.angle_gamma   90.00
#
_symmetry.space_group_name_H-M   'P 1'
#
loop_
_entity.id
_entity.type
_entity.pdbx_description
1 polymer ?
#
loop_
_entity_poly.entity_id
_entity_poly.type
_entity_poly.pdbx_seq_one_letter_code
_entity_poly.pdbx_strand_id
1 'polypeptide(L)' 'MKKVTLELFLKNYFGLVMIMSLIYLILSPSENTSLPLVMILGLPITAIMLFTGLDEKLKKFLP' A
#
# COMPACT_ATOMS: atom_id res chain seq x y z
N MET A 1 3.10 -20.52 -1.16
CA MET A 1 3.07 -19.08 -0.82
C MET A 1 4.47 -18.52 -0.98
N LYS A 2 4.61 -17.33 -1.57
CA LYS A 2 5.91 -16.66 -1.71
C LYS A 2 6.50 -16.42 -0.31
N LYS A 3 7.80 -16.65 -0.12
CA LYS A 3 8.46 -16.27 1.14
C LYS A 3 8.55 -14.74 1.19
N VAL A 4 7.55 -14.10 1.78
CA VAL A 4 7.56 -12.66 2.03
C VAL A 4 8.38 -12.43 3.30
N THR A 5 9.54 -11.78 3.17
CA THR A 5 10.32 -11.37 4.33
C THR A 5 9.68 -10.14 4.97
N LEU A 6 9.84 -9.98 6.28
CA LEU A 6 9.32 -8.83 7.01
C LEU A 6 9.90 -7.51 6.48
N GLU A 7 11.18 -7.52 6.08
CA GLU A 7 11.83 -6.39 5.42
C GLU A 7 11.16 -6.00 4.09
N LEU A 8 10.88 -6.99 3.23
CA LEU A 8 10.19 -6.75 1.96
C LEU A 8 8.77 -6.22 2.18
N PHE A 9 8.07 -6.75 3.18
CA PHE A 9 6.74 -6.27 3.56
C PHE A 9 6.78 -4.80 3.98
N LEU A 10 7.65 -4.45 4.93
CA LEU A 10 7.78 -3.07 5.42
C LEU A 10 8.18 -2.10 4.31
N LYS A 11 9.10 -2.49 3.43
CA LYS A 11 9.51 -1.65 2.29
C LYS A 11 8.33 -1.31 1.38
N ASN A 12 7.52 -2.30 1.02
CA ASN A 12 6.33 -2.08 0.17
C ASN A 12 5.23 -1.30 0.93
N TYR A 13 5.06 -1.56 2.23
CA TYR A 13 4.11 -0.84 3.06
C TYR A 13 4.44 0.65 3.16
N PHE A 14 5.70 1.01 3.43
CA PHE A 14 6.13 2.41 3.46
C PHE A 14 5.95 3.10 2.11
N GLY A 15 6.25 2.40 1.01
CA GLY A 15 5.99 2.92 -0.34
C GLY A 15 4.50 3.21 -0.58
N LEU A 16 3.63 2.27 -0.22
CA LEU A 16 2.18 2.44 -0.34
C LEU A 16 1.67 3.60 0.52
N VAL A 17 2.08 3.65 1.80
CA VAL A 17 1.68 4.71 2.74
C VAL A 17 2.13 6.08 2.24
N MET A 18 3.33 6.19 1.66
CA MET A 18 3.82 7.45 1.10
C MET A 18 2.95 7.92 -0.08
N ILE A 19 2.58 7.01 -0.99
CA ILE A 19 1.69 7.32 -2.12
C ILE A 19 0.30 7.75 -1.61
N MET A 20 -0.29 6.98 -0.69
CA MET A 20 -1.60 7.32 -0.14
C MET A 20 -1.57 8.63 0.66
N SER A 21 -0.47 8.96 1.34
CA SER A 21 -0.30 10.23 2.04
C SER A 21 -0.17 11.41 1.07
N LEU A 22 0.53 11.22 -0.05
CA LEU A 22 0.56 12.22 -1.14
C LEU A 22 -0.83 12.46 -1.72
N ILE A 23 -1.58 11.39 -2.00
CA ILE A 23 -2.97 11.48 -2.48
C ILE A 23 -3.85 12.21 -1.45
N TYR A 24 -3.71 11.88 -0.17
CA TYR A 24 -4.42 12.54 0.92
C TYR A 24 -4.14 14.04 1.00
N LEU A 25 -2.88 14.45 0.81
CA LEU A 25 -2.51 15.87 0.78
C LEU A 25 -3.08 16.58 -0.46
N ILE A 26 -3.04 15.95 -1.63
CA ILE A 26 -3.54 16.52 -2.89
C ILE A 26 -5.07 16.68 -2.86
N LEU A 27 -5.79 15.67 -2.36
CA LEU A 27 -7.26 15.68 -2.26
C LEU A 27 -7.77 16.55 -1.10
N SER A 28 -6.87 17.11 -0.31
CA SER A 28 -7.12 17.72 1.00
C SER A 28 -7.73 16.76 2.04
N PRO A 29 -7.38 16.96 3.33
CA PRO A 29 -8.08 16.31 4.43
C PRO A 29 -9.59 16.55 4.36
N SER A 30 -10.39 15.49 4.32
CA SER A 30 -11.84 15.58 4.57
C SER A 30 -12.13 15.18 6.01
N GLU A 31 -13.26 15.61 6.58
CA GLU A 31 -13.69 15.21 7.93
C GLU A 31 -13.77 13.69 8.12
N ASN A 32 -13.93 12.94 7.01
CA ASN A 32 -14.08 11.48 7.01
C ASN A 32 -12.76 10.74 6.75
N THR A 33 -11.67 11.44 6.44
CA THR A 33 -10.38 10.82 6.11
C THR A 33 -9.27 11.39 6.98
N SER A 34 -8.60 10.51 7.71
CA SER A 34 -7.48 10.85 8.58
C SER A 34 -6.23 10.09 8.16
N LEU A 35 -5.06 10.71 8.37
CA LEU A 35 -3.76 10.08 8.12
C LEU A 35 -3.61 8.71 8.84
N PRO A 36 -4.01 8.56 10.12
CA PRO A 36 -3.97 7.26 10.79
C PRO A 36 -4.81 6.19 10.10
N LEU A 37 -6.00 6.55 9.59
CA LEU A 37 -6.85 5.62 8.84
C LEU A 37 -6.15 5.11 7.58
N VAL A 38 -5.48 6.00 6.85
CA VAL A 38 -4.71 5.66 5.65
C VAL A 38 -3.58 4.67 5.95
N MET A 39 -2.87 4.86 7.07
CA MET A 39 -1.81 3.95 7.51
C MET A 39 -2.37 2.56 7.87
N ILE A 40 -3.45 2.51 8.64
CA ILE A 40 -4.08 1.25 9.05
C ILE A 40 -4.58 0.47 7.84
N LEU A 41 -5.20 1.14 6.86
CA LEU A 41 -5.66 0.50 5.62
C LEU A 41 -4.51 0.04 4.71
N GLY A 42 -3.34 0.68 4.79
CA GLY A 42 -2.15 0.26 4.05
C GLY A 42 -1.70 -1.16 4.41
N LEU A 43 -1.83 -1.58 5.67
CA LEU A 43 -1.40 -2.91 6.13
C LEU A 43 -2.11 -4.08 5.42
N PRO A 44 -3.45 -4.18 5.42
CA PRO A 44 -4.16 -5.24 4.71
C PRO A 44 -3.97 -5.14 3.19
N ILE A 45 -3.89 -3.93 2.62
CA ILE A 45 -3.64 -3.75 1.19
C ILE A 45 -2.27 -4.32 0.80
N THR A 46 -1.20 -3.96 1.52
CA THR A 46 0.14 -4.50 1.28
C THR A 46 0.20 -6.01 1.47
N ALA A 47 -0.50 -6.55 2.48
CA ALA A 47 -0.60 -7.99 2.71
C ALA A 47 -1.27 -8.69 1.51
N ILE A 48 -2.43 -8.23 1.06
CA ILE A 48 -3.12 -8.80 -0.10
C ILE A 48 -2.22 -8.74 -1.32
N MET A 49 -1.59 -7.60 -1.59
CA MET A 49 -0.76 -7.39 -2.78
C MET A 49 0.42 -8.38 -2.83
N LEU A 50 1.14 -8.55 -1.72
CA LEU A 50 2.31 -9.43 -1.61
C LEU A 50 1.95 -10.92 -1.51
N PHE A 51 0.91 -11.28 -0.75
CA PHE A 51 0.53 -12.69 -0.54
C PHE A 51 -0.20 -13.28 -1.74
N THR A 52 -0.97 -12.48 -2.49
CA THR A 52 -1.65 -12.94 -3.72
C THR A 52 -0.81 -12.80 -4.98
N GLY A 53 0.35 -12.12 -4.90
CA GLY A 53 1.21 -11.80 -6.05
C GLY A 53 0.53 -10.83 -7.03
N LEU A 54 -0.36 -9.97 -6.54
CA LEU A 54 -1.09 -9.00 -7.36
C LEU A 54 -0.13 -8.00 -8.00
N ASP A 55 0.96 -7.67 -7.31
CA ASP A 55 2.02 -6.78 -7.79
C ASP A 55 2.67 -7.31 -9.08
N GLU A 56 2.97 -8.60 -9.14
CA GLU A 56 3.54 -9.25 -10.33
C GLU A 56 2.53 -9.36 -11.46
N LYS A 57 1.26 -9.57 -11.13
CA LYS A 57 0.19 -9.60 -12.14
C LYS A 57 0.00 -8.22 -12.76
N LEU A 58 -0.04 -7.16 -11.95
CA LEU A 58 -0.20 -5.79 -12.44
C LEU A 58 0.98 -5.32 -13.29
N LYS A 59 2.22 -5.65 -12.90
CA LYS A 59 3.43 -5.35 -13.69
C LYS A 59 3.44 -5.98 -15.08
N LYS A 60 2.71 -7.07 -15.30
CA LYS A 60 2.57 -7.67 -16.64
C LYS A 60 1.63 -6.90 -17.54
N PHE A 61 0.72 -6.11 -16.98
CA PHE A 61 -0.30 -5.36 -17.72
C PHE A 61 0.01 -3.86 -17.83
N LEU A 62 0.85 -3.33 -16.96
CA LEU A 62 1.29 -1.94 -16.95
C LEU A 62 2.82 -1.91 -17.12
N PRO A 63 3.33 -1.69 -18.35
CA PRO A 63 4.77 -1.57 -18.61
C PRO A 63 5.38 -0.33 -17.96
#